data_AF-A0A8K0V311-F1
#
_entry.id   AF-A0A8K0V311-F1
#
_cell.length_a   1.000
_cell.length_b   1.000
_cell.length_c   1.000
_cell.angle_alpha   90.00
_cell.angle_beta   90.00
_cell.angle_gamma   90.00
#
_symmetry.space_group_name_H-M   'P 1'
#
loop_
_entity.id
_entity.type
_entity.pdbx_description
1 polymer ?
#
loop_
_entity_poly.entity_id
_entity_poly.type
_entity_poly.pdbx_seq_one_letter_code
_entity_poly.pdbx_strand_id
1 'polypeptide(L)'
;MKKTLLALLALLVGGAAGAATPWQKITSPIPGSAQSIGGFSNGCVVGAQPLALNAADYQVMRVDKRRYFGHPDLLNFIARLSRKAHQAGMETLLIGDLGMAAGGRFNSGHASHQTGLDVDIFLQLPQQRWSATQLARPQALDLVAVDGKRVLDRLWQPQIGSLIKLAAQDNDVARIFVNPAIKRKLCETQGQDDRAWLRKVRPWFAHRAHMHVRLRCPASSLECVDQPPPPPGDGCGYELQSWFEPAKPGGKPVKKPPPALPPSCQALLDNHLL
;
A
#
# COMPACT_ATOMS: atom_id res chain seq x y z
N MET A 1 12.12 48.31 -41.45
CA MET A 1 10.86 47.61 -41.12
C MET A 1 11.10 46.10 -41.16
N LYS A 2 11.56 45.49 -40.06
CA LYS A 2 11.79 44.03 -39.97
C LYS A 2 10.63 43.41 -39.19
N LYS A 3 9.82 42.59 -39.86
CA LYS A 3 8.67 41.87 -39.29
C LYS A 3 9.19 40.66 -38.51
N THR A 4 9.07 40.69 -37.19
CA THR A 4 9.26 39.52 -36.32
C THR A 4 7.95 38.72 -36.27
N LEU A 5 7.96 37.50 -36.84
CA LEU A 5 6.90 36.52 -36.62
C LEU A 5 7.21 35.75 -35.33
N LEU A 6 6.38 35.92 -34.30
CA LEU A 6 6.30 34.99 -33.17
C LEU A 6 5.44 33.79 -33.58
N ALA A 7 6.03 32.61 -33.68
CA ALA A 7 5.30 31.35 -33.73
C ALA A 7 5.17 30.80 -32.31
N LEU A 8 3.96 30.85 -31.73
CA LEU A 8 3.62 30.13 -30.50
C LEU A 8 3.52 28.63 -30.84
N LEU A 9 4.48 27.83 -30.37
CA LEU A 9 4.38 26.38 -30.40
C LEU A 9 3.61 25.92 -29.15
N ALA A 10 2.33 25.60 -29.31
CA ALA A 10 1.54 24.96 -28.26
C ALA A 10 2.01 23.51 -28.09
N LEU A 11 2.81 23.23 -27.07
CA LEU A 11 3.12 21.86 -26.64
C LEU A 11 1.89 21.23 -25.98
N LEU A 12 1.11 20.48 -26.75
CA LEU A 12 0.16 19.50 -26.23
C LEU A 12 0.94 18.33 -25.63
N VAL A 13 1.21 18.37 -24.32
CA VAL A 13 1.64 17.19 -23.55
C VAL A 13 0.39 16.33 -23.31
N GLY A 14 0.03 15.53 -24.30
CA GLY A 14 -0.91 14.42 -24.12
C GLY A 14 -0.23 13.32 -23.31
N GLY A 15 -0.60 13.16 -22.05
CA GLY A 15 -0.19 12.00 -21.26
C GLY A 15 -0.77 10.74 -21.88
N ALA A 16 0.07 9.88 -22.45
CA ALA A 16 -0.36 8.59 -22.98
C ALA A 16 -0.89 7.73 -21.82
N ALA A 17 -2.21 7.63 -21.70
CA ALA A 17 -2.85 6.59 -20.90
C ALA A 17 -2.57 5.26 -21.62
N GLY A 18 -1.62 4.47 -21.13
CA GLY A 18 -1.30 3.16 -21.70
C GLY A 18 -2.51 2.23 -21.67
N ALA A 19 -2.64 1.38 -22.69
CA ALA A 19 -3.69 0.37 -22.75
C ALA A 19 -3.66 -0.54 -21.52
N ALA A 20 -4.84 -0.92 -21.03
CA ALA A 20 -4.95 -1.89 -19.94
C ALA A 20 -4.29 -3.23 -20.35
N THR A 21 -3.34 -3.69 -19.55
CA THR A 21 -2.78 -5.06 -19.60
C THR A 21 -3.84 -6.08 -19.17
N PRO A 22 -3.67 -7.38 -19.50
CA PRO A 22 -4.60 -8.42 -19.09
C PRO A 22 -4.89 -8.44 -17.57
N TRP A 23 -3.88 -8.17 -16.74
CA TRP A 23 -4.03 -8.04 -15.29
C TRP A 23 -5.07 -7.01 -14.84
N GLN A 24 -5.25 -5.91 -15.57
CA GLN A 24 -6.27 -4.90 -15.24
C GLN A 24 -7.62 -5.18 -15.91
N LYS A 25 -7.66 -6.06 -16.91
CA LYS A 25 -8.88 -6.44 -17.62
C LYS A 25 -9.64 -7.54 -16.89
N ILE A 26 -8.93 -8.53 -16.34
CA ILE A 26 -9.56 -9.61 -15.58
C ILE A 26 -10.39 -9.07 -14.42
N THR A 27 -11.58 -9.63 -14.25
CA THR A 27 -12.59 -9.14 -13.31
C THR A 27 -12.86 -10.10 -12.16
N SER A 28 -12.51 -11.37 -12.33
CA SER A 28 -12.81 -12.47 -11.41
C SER A 28 -11.53 -13.24 -11.09
N PRO A 29 -11.34 -13.75 -9.87
CA PRO A 29 -10.12 -14.48 -9.53
C PRO A 29 -9.91 -15.72 -10.37
N ILE A 30 -8.64 -16.07 -10.59
CA ILE A 30 -8.28 -17.35 -11.22
C ILE A 30 -8.61 -18.48 -10.23
N PRO A 31 -9.43 -19.48 -10.62
CA PRO A 31 -9.78 -20.58 -9.73
C PRO A 31 -8.55 -21.44 -9.42
N GLY A 32 -8.52 -22.01 -8.21
CA GLY A 32 -7.43 -22.86 -7.75
C GLY A 32 -7.14 -22.66 -6.28
N SER A 33 -6.14 -23.39 -5.77
CA SER A 33 -5.62 -23.15 -4.43
C SER A 33 -4.98 -21.76 -4.35
N ALA A 34 -5.16 -21.08 -3.22
CA ALA A 34 -4.58 -19.76 -3.02
C ALA A 34 -3.04 -19.84 -3.05
N GLN A 35 -2.42 -19.14 -4.00
CA GLN A 35 -0.97 -19.11 -4.21
C GLN A 35 -0.52 -17.69 -4.55
N SER A 36 0.29 -17.10 -3.68
CA SER A 36 1.07 -15.90 -3.98
C SER A 36 2.33 -16.30 -4.74
N ILE A 37 2.55 -15.71 -5.92
CA ILE A 37 3.61 -16.13 -6.84
C ILE A 37 4.52 -14.94 -7.14
N GLY A 38 5.83 -15.12 -6.92
CA GLY A 38 6.86 -14.11 -7.16
C GLY A 38 7.03 -13.13 -5.99
N GLY A 39 7.66 -11.99 -6.29
CA GLY A 39 7.89 -10.93 -5.32
C GLY A 39 6.76 -9.91 -5.30
N PHE A 40 6.60 -9.18 -4.20
CA PHE A 40 5.52 -8.21 -3.99
C PHE A 40 5.34 -7.15 -5.10
N SER A 41 6.41 -6.82 -5.83
CA SER A 41 6.44 -5.85 -6.94
C SER A 41 6.71 -6.47 -8.32
N ASN A 42 6.68 -7.80 -8.42
CA ASN A 42 6.78 -8.54 -9.68
C ASN A 42 6.22 -9.96 -9.48
N GLY A 43 4.90 -10.08 -9.59
CA GLY A 43 4.21 -11.32 -9.26
C GLY A 43 2.73 -11.31 -9.62
N CYS A 44 2.04 -12.36 -9.20
CA CYS A 44 0.60 -12.55 -9.38
C CYS A 44 0.03 -13.36 -8.20
N VAL A 45 -1.29 -13.57 -8.21
CA VAL A 45 -1.96 -14.46 -7.25
C VAL A 45 -3.00 -15.32 -7.96
N VAL A 46 -3.00 -16.62 -7.67
CA VAL A 46 -4.04 -17.59 -8.05
C VAL A 46 -4.89 -17.89 -6.82
N GLY A 47 -6.18 -18.20 -7.00
CA GLY A 47 -7.09 -18.51 -5.90
C GLY A 47 -7.31 -17.32 -4.96
N ALA A 48 -7.15 -16.09 -5.45
CA ALA A 48 -7.44 -14.89 -4.68
C ALA A 48 -8.93 -14.82 -4.33
N GLN A 49 -9.23 -14.15 -3.22
CA GLN A 49 -10.60 -13.96 -2.75
C GLN A 49 -10.91 -12.48 -2.64
N PRO A 50 -12.18 -12.07 -2.89
CA PRO A 50 -12.60 -10.71 -2.63
C PRO A 50 -12.74 -10.49 -1.12
N LEU A 51 -12.29 -9.34 -0.63
CA LEU A 51 -12.66 -8.85 0.69
C LEU A 51 -14.17 -8.58 0.72
N ALA A 52 -14.85 -9.00 1.78
CA ALA A 52 -16.27 -8.75 1.94
C ALA A 52 -16.54 -7.23 1.95
N LEU A 53 -17.41 -6.75 1.06
CA LEU A 53 -17.71 -5.32 0.94
C LEU A 53 -18.66 -4.81 2.04
N ASN A 54 -19.45 -5.72 2.62
CA ASN A 54 -20.31 -5.43 3.76
C ASN A 54 -19.71 -6.04 5.03
N ALA A 55 -19.17 -5.20 5.90
CA ALA A 55 -18.62 -5.58 7.18
C ALA A 55 -18.96 -4.53 8.23
N ALA A 56 -19.16 -4.96 9.48
CA ALA A 56 -19.47 -4.06 10.59
C ALA A 56 -18.27 -3.14 10.93
N ASP A 57 -17.05 -3.69 10.90
CA ASP A 57 -15.88 -3.08 11.54
C ASP A 57 -14.95 -2.35 10.54
N TYR A 58 -15.28 -2.41 9.24
CA TYR A 58 -14.55 -1.71 8.18
C TYR A 58 -15.43 -1.34 6.99
N GLN A 59 -14.91 -0.46 6.14
CA GLN A 59 -15.48 -0.10 4.83
C GLN A 59 -14.40 -0.11 3.75
N VAL A 60 -14.78 -0.55 2.55
CA VAL A 60 -13.88 -0.63 1.40
C VAL A 60 -14.05 0.60 0.53
N MET A 61 -12.97 1.33 0.30
CA MET A 61 -12.96 2.51 -0.57
C MET A 61 -12.73 2.10 -2.04
N ARG A 62 -13.20 2.94 -2.97
CA ARG A 62 -12.91 2.84 -4.40
C ARG A 62 -13.15 1.45 -5.00
N VAL A 63 -14.27 0.84 -4.63
CA VAL A 63 -14.66 -0.51 -5.10
C VAL A 63 -14.77 -0.59 -6.62
N ASP A 64 -15.02 0.54 -7.30
CA ASP A 64 -15.02 0.69 -8.76
C ASP A 64 -13.68 0.31 -9.40
N LYS A 65 -12.57 0.46 -8.68
CA LYS A 65 -11.24 0.05 -9.16
C LYS A 65 -11.02 -1.45 -9.16
N ARG A 66 -11.88 -2.23 -8.49
CA ARG A 66 -11.75 -3.70 -8.36
C ARG A 66 -10.38 -4.14 -7.81
N ARG A 67 -9.88 -3.41 -6.81
CA ARG A 67 -8.62 -3.67 -6.10
C ARG A 67 -8.83 -4.20 -4.68
N TYR A 68 -9.88 -5.00 -4.47
CA TYR A 68 -10.23 -5.54 -3.16
C TYR A 68 -10.01 -7.06 -3.08
N PHE A 69 -9.11 -7.60 -3.90
CA PHE A 69 -8.79 -9.03 -3.92
C PHE A 69 -7.43 -9.30 -3.27
N GLY A 70 -7.27 -10.47 -2.66
CA GLY A 70 -5.99 -10.86 -2.07
C GLY A 70 -5.94 -12.33 -1.69
N HIS A 71 -4.79 -12.73 -1.16
CA HIS A 71 -4.61 -14.04 -0.55
C HIS A 71 -5.52 -14.16 0.70
N PRO A 72 -6.08 -15.34 1.03
CA PRO A 72 -6.91 -15.51 2.22
C PRO A 72 -6.28 -15.00 3.52
N ASP A 73 -4.96 -15.15 3.70
CA ASP A 73 -4.23 -14.61 4.86
C ASP A 73 -4.33 -13.09 4.98
N LEU A 74 -4.34 -12.36 3.85
CA LEU A 74 -4.54 -10.92 3.83
C LEU A 74 -5.94 -10.53 4.31
N LEU A 75 -6.96 -11.25 3.85
CA LEU A 75 -8.34 -11.02 4.26
C LEU A 75 -8.52 -11.34 5.75
N ASN A 76 -7.93 -12.44 6.22
CA ASN A 76 -7.93 -12.82 7.62
C ASN A 76 -7.21 -11.78 8.49
N PHE A 77 -6.08 -11.23 8.04
CA PHE A 77 -5.41 -10.12 8.70
C PHE A 77 -6.32 -8.89 8.82
N ILE A 78 -6.96 -8.47 7.74
CA ILE A 78 -7.89 -7.32 7.76
C ILE A 78 -9.04 -7.55 8.75
N ALA A 79 -9.61 -8.74 8.76
CA ALA A 79 -10.67 -9.11 9.70
C ALA A 79 -10.19 -9.09 11.17
N ARG A 80 -8.97 -9.58 11.45
CA ARG A 80 -8.38 -9.54 12.80
C ARG A 80 -8.08 -8.11 13.24
N LEU A 81 -7.46 -7.31 12.36
CA LEU A 81 -7.09 -5.94 12.66
C LEU A 81 -8.34 -5.08 12.91
N SER A 82 -9.37 -5.20 12.07
CA SER A 82 -10.63 -4.46 12.23
C SER A 82 -11.32 -4.77 13.56
N ARG A 83 -11.43 -6.05 13.95
CA ARG A 83 -11.96 -6.42 15.28
C ARG A 83 -11.14 -5.84 16.43
N LYS A 84 -9.80 -5.95 16.37
CA LYS A 84 -8.91 -5.39 17.41
C LYS A 84 -9.03 -3.88 17.49
N ALA A 85 -9.16 -3.20 16.34
CA ALA A 85 -9.32 -1.77 16.30
C ALA A 85 -10.66 -1.35 16.90
N HIS A 86 -11.76 -2.04 16.54
CA HIS A 86 -13.08 -1.83 17.09
C HIS A 86 -13.10 -2.00 18.62
N GLN A 87 -12.48 -3.07 19.14
CA GLN A 87 -12.32 -3.29 20.59
C GLN A 87 -11.51 -2.19 21.30
N ALA A 88 -10.64 -1.49 20.57
CA ALA A 88 -9.88 -0.34 21.06
C ALA A 88 -10.61 1.00 20.84
N GLY A 89 -11.92 0.98 20.54
CA GLY A 89 -12.75 2.17 20.34
C GLY A 89 -12.57 2.85 18.98
N MET A 90 -12.00 2.15 17.99
CA MET A 90 -11.91 2.62 16.61
C MET A 90 -13.02 1.98 15.78
N GLU A 91 -14.14 2.70 15.66
CA GLU A 91 -15.41 2.16 15.14
C GLU A 91 -15.31 1.49 13.75
N THR A 92 -14.66 2.14 12.79
CA THR A 92 -14.64 1.65 11.40
C THR A 92 -13.30 1.94 10.73
N LEU A 93 -12.63 0.90 10.24
CA LEU A 93 -11.44 1.05 9.40
C LEU A 93 -11.79 1.35 7.94
N LEU A 94 -10.96 2.16 7.27
CA LEU A 94 -11.08 2.47 5.86
C LEU A 94 -10.02 1.72 5.06
N ILE A 95 -10.45 0.70 4.32
CA ILE A 95 -9.58 -0.18 3.54
C ILE A 95 -9.46 0.36 2.11
N GLY A 96 -8.22 0.56 1.66
CA GLY A 96 -7.85 1.02 0.33
C GLY A 96 -7.54 -0.14 -0.62
N ASP A 97 -6.51 0.06 -1.45
CA ASP A 97 -6.11 -0.94 -2.45
C ASP A 97 -5.51 -2.17 -1.73
N LEU A 98 -6.07 -3.35 -2.01
CA LEU A 98 -5.41 -4.67 -1.91
C LEU A 98 -4.79 -4.95 -3.28
N GLY A 99 -5.09 -6.08 -3.94
CA GLY A 99 -4.71 -6.39 -5.31
C GLY A 99 -5.90 -6.49 -6.27
N MET A 100 -5.59 -6.62 -7.56
CA MET A 100 -6.57 -7.01 -8.59
C MET A 100 -6.89 -8.51 -8.50
N ALA A 101 -7.89 -8.97 -9.24
CA ALA A 101 -8.42 -10.34 -9.16
C ALA A 101 -7.38 -11.45 -9.32
N ALA A 102 -6.34 -11.23 -10.13
CA ALA A 102 -5.19 -12.14 -10.28
C ALA A 102 -3.87 -11.50 -9.83
N GLY A 103 -3.93 -10.40 -9.07
CA GLY A 103 -2.77 -9.61 -8.71
C GLY A 103 -2.18 -8.86 -9.91
N GLY A 104 -0.86 -8.94 -10.10
CA GLY A 104 -0.18 -8.28 -11.20
C GLY A 104 -0.01 -6.77 -11.01
N ARG A 105 0.76 -6.16 -11.91
CA ARG A 105 1.17 -4.75 -11.79
C ARG A 105 0.00 -3.80 -12.00
N PHE A 106 -0.15 -2.80 -11.13
CA PHE A 106 -1.07 -1.69 -11.36
C PHE A 106 -0.60 -0.77 -12.50
N ASN A 107 -1.55 -0.13 -13.17
CA ASN A 107 -1.27 0.93 -14.16
C ASN A 107 -0.90 2.29 -13.51
N SER A 108 -1.16 2.44 -12.21
CA SER A 108 -0.96 3.65 -11.43
C SER A 108 -1.07 3.35 -9.93
N GLY A 109 -0.41 4.16 -9.09
CA GLY A 109 -0.35 3.97 -7.64
C GLY A 109 0.94 3.25 -7.23
N HIS A 110 0.83 2.35 -6.26
CA HIS A 110 1.98 1.61 -5.74
C HIS A 110 2.58 0.64 -6.78
N ALA A 111 3.88 0.42 -6.68
CA ALA A 111 4.59 -0.53 -7.52
C ALA A 111 4.34 -2.00 -7.12
N SER A 112 3.97 -2.24 -5.85
CA SER A 112 3.65 -3.56 -5.28
C SER A 112 2.17 -3.94 -5.42
N HIS A 113 1.57 -4.65 -4.45
CA HIS A 113 0.20 -5.18 -4.48
C HIS A 113 -0.05 -6.29 -5.49
N GLN A 114 1.01 -6.91 -6.00
CA GLN A 114 0.89 -7.84 -7.11
C GLN A 114 0.60 -9.27 -6.68
N THR A 115 0.89 -9.63 -5.43
CA THR A 115 0.84 -11.02 -4.93
C THR A 115 -0.29 -11.27 -3.93
N GLY A 116 -1.18 -10.29 -3.73
CA GLY A 116 -2.31 -10.42 -2.80
C GLY A 116 -1.91 -10.39 -1.32
N LEU A 117 -0.77 -9.78 -0.98
CA LEU A 117 -0.21 -9.72 0.39
C LEU A 117 0.03 -8.29 0.90
N ASP A 118 -0.43 -7.29 0.15
CA ASP A 118 -0.32 -5.87 0.50
C ASP A 118 -1.72 -5.26 0.64
N VAL A 119 -1.90 -4.38 1.63
CA VAL A 119 -3.13 -3.59 1.81
C VAL A 119 -2.80 -2.16 2.24
N ASP A 120 -3.42 -1.18 1.58
CA ASP A 120 -3.45 0.19 2.05
C ASP A 120 -4.58 0.39 3.07
N ILE A 121 -4.30 1.02 4.20
CA ILE A 121 -5.30 1.38 5.22
C ILE A 121 -5.20 2.88 5.48
N PHE A 122 -6.30 3.60 5.29
CA PHE A 122 -6.35 5.04 5.54
C PHE A 122 -6.11 5.34 7.02
N LEU A 123 -5.32 6.37 7.29
CA LEU A 123 -5.03 6.86 8.65
C LEU A 123 -6.09 7.90 9.07
N GLN A 124 -7.35 7.60 8.76
CA GLN A 124 -8.53 8.32 9.22
C GLN A 124 -9.47 7.33 9.91
N LEU A 125 -9.97 7.73 11.07
CA LEU A 125 -10.80 6.90 11.94
C LEU A 125 -12.18 7.55 12.10
N PRO A 126 -13.08 7.36 11.13
CA PRO A 126 -14.38 8.00 11.17
C PRO A 126 -15.24 7.44 12.32
N GLN A 127 -15.89 8.33 13.06
CA GLN A 127 -16.83 7.97 14.14
C GLN A 127 -18.19 7.50 13.59
N GLN A 128 -18.47 7.81 12.32
CA GLN A 128 -19.67 7.38 11.61
C GLN A 128 -19.25 6.78 10.27
N ARG A 129 -19.93 5.72 9.87
CA ARG A 129 -19.68 5.07 8.58
C ARG A 129 -19.84 6.06 7.43
N TRP A 130 -18.92 6.01 6.49
CA TRP A 130 -18.95 6.83 5.27
C TRP A 130 -20.07 6.41 4.34
N SER A 131 -20.68 7.39 3.67
CA SER A 131 -21.60 7.16 2.56
C SER A 131 -20.89 6.52 1.35
N ALA A 132 -21.67 5.92 0.45
CA ALA A 132 -21.15 5.35 -0.80
C ALA A 132 -20.36 6.38 -1.62
N THR A 133 -20.80 7.64 -1.67
CA THR A 133 -20.11 8.72 -2.38
C THR A 133 -18.74 9.03 -1.76
N GLN A 134 -18.66 9.07 -0.42
CA GLN A 134 -17.38 9.26 0.28
C GLN A 134 -16.42 8.08 0.03
N LEU A 135 -16.92 6.85 0.03
CA LEU A 135 -16.10 5.67 -0.27
C LEU A 135 -15.62 5.64 -1.72
N ALA A 136 -16.45 6.05 -2.68
CA ALA A 136 -16.09 6.12 -4.10
C ALA A 136 -15.07 7.23 -4.38
N ARG A 137 -15.18 8.37 -3.67
CA ARG A 137 -14.31 9.55 -3.83
C ARG A 137 -13.73 9.97 -2.48
N PRO A 138 -12.86 9.14 -1.88
CA PRO A 138 -12.34 9.40 -0.54
C PRO A 138 -11.43 10.62 -0.57
N GLN A 139 -11.65 11.54 0.37
CA GLN A 139 -10.77 12.69 0.57
C GLN A 139 -9.65 12.28 1.52
N ALA A 140 -8.44 12.15 0.96
CA ALA A 140 -7.25 11.86 1.75
C ALA A 140 -6.92 13.02 2.68
N LEU A 141 -6.64 12.72 3.94
CA LEU A 141 -6.23 13.69 4.95
C LEU A 141 -4.72 13.58 5.06
N ASP A 142 -4.03 14.59 4.52
CA ASP A 142 -2.58 14.66 4.60
C ASP A 142 -2.16 14.95 6.05
N LEU A 143 -1.60 13.94 6.73
CA LEU A 143 -1.14 14.06 8.11
C LEU A 143 0.20 14.75 8.24
N VAL A 144 0.90 15.03 7.14
CA VAL A 144 2.29 15.50 7.13
C VAL A 144 2.34 16.93 6.65
N ALA A 145 3.16 17.77 7.27
CA ALA A 145 3.38 19.15 6.86
C ALA A 145 3.97 19.24 5.44
N VAL A 146 3.78 20.38 4.77
CA VAL A 146 4.20 20.60 3.38
C VAL A 146 5.69 20.36 3.17
N ASP A 147 6.51 20.71 4.17
CA ASP A 147 7.96 20.49 4.16
C ASP A 147 8.37 19.02 4.30
N GLY A 148 7.43 18.10 4.55
CA GLY A 148 7.71 16.69 4.86
C GLY A 148 8.39 16.49 6.21
N LYS A 149 8.62 17.59 6.93
CA LYS A 149 9.31 17.74 8.21
C LYS A 149 8.64 16.96 9.32
N ARG A 150 7.32 16.99 9.43
CA ARG A 150 6.61 16.64 10.68
C ARG A 150 5.16 16.28 10.41
N VAL A 151 4.52 15.61 11.37
CA VAL A 151 3.07 15.48 11.34
C VAL A 151 2.41 16.82 11.69
N LEU A 152 1.17 17.02 11.22
CA LEU A 152 0.32 18.14 11.60
C LEU A 152 -0.41 17.76 12.89
N ASP A 153 0.01 18.29 14.05
CA ASP A 153 -0.55 17.90 15.35
C ASP A 153 -2.06 18.09 15.45
N ARG A 154 -2.63 19.10 14.76
CA ARG A 154 -4.08 19.33 14.69
C ARG A 154 -4.88 18.19 14.01
N LEU A 155 -4.21 17.35 13.23
CA LEU A 155 -4.80 16.21 12.51
C LEU A 155 -4.38 14.87 13.11
N TRP A 156 -3.29 14.84 13.88
CA TRP A 156 -2.78 13.61 14.48
C TRP A 156 -3.62 13.22 15.70
N GLN A 157 -4.14 12.00 15.69
CA GLN A 157 -4.86 11.41 16.81
C GLN A 157 -4.04 10.24 17.38
N PRO A 158 -3.92 10.07 18.72
CA PRO A 158 -3.21 8.94 19.31
C PRO A 158 -3.69 7.56 18.83
N GLN A 159 -4.96 7.46 18.45
CA GLN A 159 -5.58 6.26 17.89
C GLN A 159 -4.96 5.87 16.55
N ILE A 160 -4.47 6.82 15.75
CA ILE A 160 -3.73 6.53 14.51
C ILE A 160 -2.45 5.75 14.82
N GLY A 161 -1.70 6.20 15.83
CA GLY A 161 -0.51 5.48 16.29
C GLY A 161 -0.84 4.10 16.85
N SER A 162 -1.96 4.00 17.59
CA SER A 162 -2.46 2.74 18.13
C SER A 162 -2.86 1.75 17.03
N LEU A 163 -3.52 2.21 15.95
CA LEU A 163 -3.86 1.40 14.79
C LEU A 163 -2.60 0.83 14.11
N ILE A 164 -1.59 1.68 13.87
CA ILE A 164 -0.33 1.25 13.25
C ILE A 164 0.37 0.21 14.13
N LYS A 165 0.37 0.43 15.46
CA LYS A 165 0.93 -0.51 16.43
C LYS A 165 0.19 -1.85 16.43
N LEU A 166 -1.15 -1.85 16.48
CA LEU A 166 -1.96 -3.07 16.42
C LEU A 166 -1.68 -3.88 15.14
N ALA A 167 -1.54 -3.21 14.00
CA ALA A 167 -1.15 -3.85 12.76
C ALA A 167 0.27 -4.42 12.84
N ALA A 168 1.24 -3.66 13.34
CA ALA A 168 2.63 -4.09 13.43
C ALA A 168 2.82 -5.29 14.39
N GLN A 169 2.01 -5.38 15.43
CA GLN A 169 2.05 -6.47 16.40
C GLN A 169 1.43 -7.78 15.86
N ASP A 170 0.73 -7.77 14.72
CA ASP A 170 0.27 -9.01 14.09
C ASP A 170 1.47 -9.81 13.55
N ASN A 171 1.48 -11.13 13.81
CA ASN A 171 2.59 -12.02 13.48
C ASN A 171 2.77 -12.21 11.97
N ASP A 172 1.73 -11.99 11.18
CA ASP A 172 1.81 -12.13 9.72
C ASP A 172 2.37 -10.87 9.06
N VAL A 173 2.33 -9.73 9.75
CA VAL A 173 2.85 -8.47 9.19
C VAL A 173 4.37 -8.46 9.21
N ALA A 174 4.96 -8.31 8.02
CA ALA A 174 6.41 -8.19 7.83
C ALA A 174 6.86 -6.73 7.86
N ARG A 175 6.09 -5.82 7.23
CA ARG A 175 6.39 -4.39 7.14
C ARG A 175 5.12 -3.54 7.13
N ILE A 176 5.24 -2.32 7.63
CA ILE A 176 4.26 -1.25 7.43
C ILE A 176 4.99 -0.03 6.90
N PHE A 177 4.69 0.42 5.68
CA PHE A 177 5.28 1.64 5.13
C PHE A 177 4.42 2.85 5.47
N VAL A 178 5.08 3.87 6.01
CA VAL A 178 4.48 5.17 6.35
C VAL A 178 5.44 6.28 5.96
N ASN A 179 4.95 7.52 5.88
CA ASN A 179 5.83 8.67 5.70
C ASN A 179 6.89 8.75 6.83
N PRO A 180 8.13 9.20 6.56
CA PRO A 180 9.15 9.38 7.59
C PRO A 180 8.69 10.23 8.78
N ALA A 181 7.91 11.29 8.54
CA ALA A 181 7.37 12.13 9.62
C ALA A 181 6.42 11.37 10.56
N ILE A 182 5.62 10.44 10.02
CA ILE A 182 4.74 9.58 10.81
C ILE A 182 5.59 8.62 11.64
N LYS A 183 6.58 7.95 11.03
CA LYS A 183 7.49 7.08 11.79
C LYS A 183 8.17 7.85 12.91
N ARG A 184 8.62 9.08 12.66
CA ARG A 184 9.22 9.93 13.69
C ARG A 184 8.26 10.24 14.83
N LYS A 185 7.02 10.62 14.54
CA LYS A 185 5.99 10.83 15.58
C LYS A 185 5.77 9.57 16.43
N LEU A 186 5.74 8.38 15.82
CA LEU A 186 5.63 7.11 16.55
C LEU A 186 6.86 6.88 17.45
N CYS A 187 8.06 7.13 16.94
CA CYS A 187 9.30 7.02 17.71
C CYS A 187 9.33 7.98 18.91
N GLU A 188 8.86 9.22 18.74
CA GLU A 188 8.82 10.27 19.77
C GLU A 188 7.78 9.96 20.87
N THR A 189 6.67 9.31 20.51
CA THR A 189 5.54 9.07 21.42
C THR A 189 5.56 7.71 22.11
N GLN A 190 6.24 6.72 21.54
CA GLN A 190 6.31 5.38 22.11
C GLN A 190 7.32 5.33 23.28
N GLY A 191 6.89 4.84 24.44
CA GLY A 191 7.76 4.62 25.59
C GLY A 191 8.88 3.62 25.31
N GLN A 192 9.94 3.63 26.12
CA GLN A 192 11.18 2.88 25.87
C GLN A 192 11.00 1.35 25.91
N ASP A 193 10.07 0.85 26.72
CA ASP A 193 9.95 -0.59 27.00
C ASP A 193 9.12 -1.38 25.97
N ASP A 194 8.44 -0.71 25.02
CA ASP A 194 7.54 -1.36 24.05
C ASP A 194 7.75 -0.81 22.63
N ARG A 195 8.95 -1.06 22.10
CA ARG A 195 9.42 -0.50 20.82
C ARG A 195 9.69 -1.52 19.73
N ALA A 196 9.63 -2.82 20.04
CA ALA A 196 9.99 -3.88 19.09
C ALA A 196 9.16 -3.83 17.78
N TRP A 197 7.89 -3.42 17.88
CA TRP A 197 6.99 -3.29 16.73
C TRP A 197 7.41 -2.18 15.75
N LEU A 198 8.11 -1.13 16.21
CA LEU A 198 8.60 -0.03 15.37
C LEU A 198 9.61 -0.52 14.30
N ARG A 199 10.28 -1.65 14.55
CA ARG A 199 11.16 -2.31 13.57
C ARG A 199 10.46 -2.61 12.25
N LYS A 200 9.18 -3.00 12.32
CA LYS A 200 8.36 -3.30 11.13
C LYS A 200 7.87 -2.03 10.44
N VAL A 201 7.82 -0.89 11.13
CA VAL A 201 7.42 0.39 10.54
C VAL A 201 8.58 0.95 9.73
N ARG A 202 8.37 1.13 8.43
CA ARG A 202 9.40 1.49 7.45
C ARG A 202 9.10 2.88 6.87
N PRO A 203 10.05 3.81 6.94
CA PRO A 203 9.89 5.10 6.27
C PRO A 203 9.86 4.90 4.75
N TRP A 204 8.94 5.57 4.06
CA TRP A 204 8.87 5.58 2.60
C TRP A 204 8.25 6.86 2.06
N PHE A 205 8.59 7.23 0.82
CA PHE A 205 8.03 8.41 0.14
C PHE A 205 6.49 8.36 0.05
N ALA A 206 5.84 9.52 -0.01
CA ALA A 206 4.39 9.65 0.10
C ALA A 206 3.86 9.06 1.42
N HIS A 207 2.89 8.14 1.39
CA HIS A 207 2.28 7.50 2.57
C HIS A 207 1.86 8.51 3.66
N ARG A 208 1.31 9.66 3.23
CA ARG A 208 0.97 10.78 4.11
C ARG A 208 -0.43 10.69 4.71
N ALA A 209 -1.29 9.85 4.14
CA ALA A 209 -2.70 9.69 4.53
C ALA A 209 -3.11 8.24 4.77
N HIS A 210 -2.21 7.29 4.51
CA HIS A 210 -2.44 5.86 4.63
C HIS A 210 -1.16 5.16 5.06
N MET A 211 -1.31 4.00 5.68
CA MET A 211 -0.24 3.04 5.87
C MET A 211 -0.37 1.92 4.85
N HIS A 212 0.76 1.47 4.30
CA HIS A 212 0.83 0.27 3.47
C HIS A 212 1.27 -0.88 4.36
N VAL A 213 0.41 -1.88 4.56
CA VAL A 213 0.77 -3.08 5.31
C VAL A 213 1.15 -4.20 4.35
N ARG A 214 2.27 -4.88 4.63
CA ARG A 214 2.76 -6.05 3.90
C ARG A 214 2.82 -7.26 4.82
N LEU A 215 2.23 -8.36 4.38
CA LEU A 215 2.38 -9.66 5.03
C LEU A 215 3.63 -10.39 4.55
N ARG A 216 4.11 -11.34 5.36
CA ARG A 216 5.07 -12.38 4.95
C ARG A 216 4.47 -13.32 3.91
N CYS A 217 5.30 -14.09 3.22
CA CYS A 217 4.81 -15.13 2.33
C CYS A 217 4.05 -16.21 3.11
N PRO A 218 2.86 -16.65 2.65
CA PRO A 218 2.17 -17.81 3.20
C PRO A 218 3.03 -19.06 3.07
N ALA A 219 3.08 -19.89 4.10
CA ALA A 219 3.89 -21.12 4.10
C ALA A 219 3.48 -22.11 2.99
N SER A 220 2.20 -22.06 2.57
CA SER A 220 1.66 -22.89 1.48
C SER A 220 1.92 -22.32 0.08
N SER A 221 2.40 -21.08 -0.04
CA SER A 221 2.68 -20.44 -1.34
C SER A 221 4.12 -20.71 -1.77
N LEU A 222 4.33 -21.79 -2.52
CA LEU A 222 5.66 -22.34 -2.81
C LEU A 222 6.55 -21.42 -3.68
N GLU A 223 5.93 -20.60 -4.51
CA GLU A 223 6.62 -19.66 -5.40
C GLU A 223 6.63 -18.22 -4.86
N CYS A 224 6.18 -17.99 -3.62
CA CYS A 224 6.21 -16.67 -3.02
C CYS A 224 7.65 -16.31 -2.62
N VAL A 225 8.10 -15.12 -3.03
CA VAL A 225 9.45 -14.64 -2.74
C VAL A 225 9.41 -13.58 -1.65
N ASP A 226 9.88 -13.96 -0.46
CA ASP A 226 9.89 -13.09 0.70
C ASP A 226 11.00 -12.03 0.63
N GLN A 227 10.86 -10.98 1.42
CA GLN A 227 11.91 -9.98 1.60
C GLN A 227 12.82 -10.36 2.78
N PRO A 228 14.12 -10.01 2.76
CA PRO A 228 14.96 -10.09 3.96
C PRO A 228 14.30 -9.37 5.15
N PRO A 229 14.60 -9.72 6.41
CA PRO A 229 14.05 -9.01 7.56
C PRO A 229 14.45 -7.53 7.56
N PRO A 230 13.66 -6.62 8.14
CA PRO A 230 14.09 -5.24 8.38
C PRO A 230 15.39 -5.19 9.20
N PRO A 231 16.17 -4.09 9.11
CA PRO A 231 17.34 -3.89 9.96
C PRO A 231 17.02 -4.11 11.45
N PRO A 232 18.00 -4.55 12.27
CA PRO A 232 17.80 -4.68 13.71
C PRO A 232 17.53 -3.31 14.37
N GLY A 233 16.88 -3.34 15.54
CA GLY A 233 16.46 -2.14 16.27
C GLY A 233 15.10 -1.59 15.83
N ASP A 234 14.68 -0.48 16.43
CA ASP A 234 13.41 0.20 16.11
C ASP A 234 13.49 1.04 14.82
N GLY A 235 14.71 1.31 14.34
CA GLY A 235 14.98 2.17 13.19
C GLY A 235 14.56 3.63 13.42
N CYS A 236 14.63 4.12 14.66
CA CYS A 236 14.33 5.50 15.03
C CYS A 236 15.56 6.43 15.09
N GLY A 237 16.77 5.86 14.96
CA GLY A 237 18.04 6.60 14.93
C GLY A 237 18.42 7.08 13.53
N TYR A 238 19.70 6.88 13.17
CA TYR A 238 20.29 7.40 11.93
C TYR A 238 19.50 7.03 10.66
N GLU A 239 19.01 5.78 10.58
CA GLU A 239 18.19 5.35 9.44
C GLU A 239 17.00 6.27 9.19
N LEU A 240 16.29 6.70 10.24
CA LEU A 240 15.15 7.60 10.10
C LEU A 240 15.61 9.02 9.82
N GLN A 241 16.68 9.48 10.47
CA GLN A 241 17.23 10.83 10.29
C GLN A 241 17.64 11.08 8.83
N SER A 242 18.23 10.08 8.16
CA SER A 242 18.68 10.22 6.77
C SER A 242 17.54 10.49 5.77
N TRP A 243 16.28 10.22 6.13
CA TRP A 243 15.12 10.57 5.28
C TRP A 243 14.78 12.06 5.27
N PHE A 244 15.34 12.83 6.20
CA PHE A 244 15.13 14.28 6.29
C PHE A 244 16.33 15.08 5.77
N GLU A 245 17.40 14.40 5.36
CA GLU A 245 18.55 15.03 4.71
C GLU A 245 18.21 15.39 3.26
N PRO A 246 18.84 16.44 2.70
CA PRO A 246 18.69 16.75 1.28
C PRO A 246 19.04 15.54 0.41
N ALA A 247 18.28 15.35 -0.67
CA ALA A 247 18.59 14.30 -1.63
C ALA A 247 20.03 14.49 -2.15
N LYS A 248 20.84 13.43 -2.07
CA LYS A 248 22.18 13.45 -2.67
C LYS A 248 22.05 13.78 -4.16
N PRO A 249 22.92 14.64 -4.74
CA PRO A 249 22.94 14.87 -6.17
C PRO A 249 23.06 13.53 -6.91
N GLY A 250 22.04 13.18 -7.68
CA GLY A 250 21.95 11.92 -8.42
C GLY A 250 21.93 12.15 -9.92
N GLY A 251 22.49 11.22 -10.68
CA GLY A 251 22.34 11.19 -12.14
C GLY A 251 20.87 10.96 -12.56
N LYS A 252 20.56 11.23 -13.84
CA LYS A 252 19.21 10.98 -14.38
C LYS A 252 18.83 9.50 -14.18
N PRO A 253 17.59 9.19 -13.72
CA PRO A 253 17.15 7.81 -13.57
C PRO A 253 17.25 7.07 -14.92
N VAL A 254 18.03 6.01 -14.98
CA VAL A 254 18.06 5.12 -16.15
C VAL A 254 16.79 4.27 -16.11
N LYS A 255 15.96 4.36 -17.16
CA LYS A 255 14.79 3.47 -17.31
C LYS A 255 15.30 2.04 -17.52
N LYS A 256 15.25 1.22 -16.48
CA LYS A 256 15.47 -0.21 -16.59
C LYS A 256 14.21 -0.87 -17.14
N PRO A 257 14.32 -1.88 -18.03
CA PRO A 257 13.17 -2.68 -18.41
C PRO A 257 12.54 -3.32 -17.15
N PRO A 258 11.22 -3.55 -17.14
CA PRO A 258 10.60 -4.32 -16.08
C PRO A 258 11.28 -5.69 -15.93
N PRO A 259 11.42 -6.22 -14.71
CA PRO A 259 11.91 -7.58 -14.53
C PRO A 259 11.01 -8.58 -15.28
N ALA A 260 11.59 -9.69 -15.72
CA ALA A 260 10.83 -10.79 -16.30
C ALA A 260 9.81 -11.30 -15.27
N LEU A 261 8.61 -11.62 -15.75
CA LEU A 261 7.52 -12.11 -14.91
C LEU A 261 7.84 -13.54 -14.42
N PRO A 262 7.43 -13.94 -13.20
CA PRO A 262 7.57 -15.33 -12.76
C PRO A 262 6.93 -16.31 -13.76
N PRO A 263 7.53 -17.50 -14.01
CA PRO A 263 7.03 -18.44 -15.01
C PRO A 263 5.56 -18.79 -14.88
N SER A 264 5.08 -19.09 -13.66
CA SER A 264 3.66 -19.40 -13.41
C SER A 264 2.74 -18.23 -13.70
N CYS A 265 3.18 -16.99 -13.48
CA CYS A 265 2.41 -15.80 -13.84
C CYS A 265 2.42 -15.54 -15.35
N GLN A 266 3.52 -15.84 -16.04
CA GLN A 266 3.60 -15.77 -17.51
C GLN A 266 2.67 -16.80 -18.16
N ALA A 267 2.61 -18.01 -17.59
CA ALA A 267 1.70 -19.05 -18.07
C ALA A 267 0.21 -18.65 -17.98
N LEU A 268 -0.19 -17.80 -17.03
CA LEU A 268 -1.57 -17.27 -16.99
C LEU A 268 -1.89 -16.38 -18.20
N LEU A 269 -0.90 -15.60 -18.65
CA LEU A 269 -1.03 -14.77 -19.86
C LEU A 269 -1.04 -15.64 -21.12
N ASP A 270 -0.11 -16.59 -21.21
CA ASP A 270 0.09 -17.42 -22.40
C ASP A 270 -1.10 -18.35 -22.66
N ASN A 271 -1.75 -18.83 -21.60
CA ASN A 271 -2.93 -19.69 -21.69
C ASN A 271 -4.26 -18.91 -21.73
N HIS A 272 -4.22 -17.59 -21.92
CA HIS A 272 -5.41 -16.72 -22.00
C HIS A 272 -6.36 -16.84 -20.80
N LEU A 273 -5.80 -16.97 -19.60
CA LEU A 273 -6.58 -17.04 -18.37
C LEU A 273 -6.89 -15.64 -17.78
N LEU A 274 -6.37 -14.57 -18.39
CA LEU A 274 -6.49 -13.16 -17.95
C LEU A 274 -7.23 -12.27 -18.97
#